data_AF-A0A4U5NUW7-F1
#
_entry.id   AF-A0A4U5NUW7-F1
#
_cell.length_a   1.000
_cell.length_b   1.000
_cell.length_c   1.000
_cell.angle_alpha   90.00
_cell.angle_beta   90.00
_cell.angle_gamma   90.00
#
_symmetry.space_group_name_H-M   'P 1'
#
loop_
_entity.id
_entity.type
_entity.pdbx_description
1 polymer ?
#
loop_
_entity_poly.entity_id
_entity_poly.type
_entity_poly.pdbx_seq_one_letter_code
_entity_poly.pdbx_strand_id
1 'polypeptide(L)'
;MKSVKPSQELTRRNSFKKEGRDVKFFEKVVLPLMHAYFNAHKSYFLASSSIVQTGMASNKEKEMVANLFCRLAALLRIKNHAFGSVAKITVKCLQGLTQALDLRTLVKANSDIVRTSLLTFFNNCADDLFTAVQELKECGQYALLRGENLKSWLSVEFANQMIIPVLTTMFSHLARNHFGTDLLLDDIQAACYKILDSLYMVTELSAAVTNRKSIAYEIEKHRSSLGQCLSAFASCFPIAFLEPEFNKNNKYSVLAKTQDQSVQVQEMLQKLSTHIPQLDKLLTSIEQVAQTSTPYKDARNVYDVDLPLLCSYLTYWWQLGPEGSNKTTQPTTSVCHEHMNRVFCALLHMIRDHVGIENAQWLCRVSFFAVSVIQQVTCDPVKDYILPIAEKLRRMADKAFKEEEHMRTHPDDADEGTVAEDNARLVRDVYAYFPLLMKYTDLHRAQWLKSPSWEIDGIYENVAVIFKIWSLSQHFKREELNYMAQFDEEQSGTGGEMKTGKAAIAERKKKRREGQVGPIRVEIT
;
A
#
# COMPACT_ATOMS: atom_id res chain seq x y z
N MET A 1 -36.67 30.06 37.34
CA MET A 1 -36.82 29.33 36.06
C MET A 1 -35.98 30.02 35.01
N LYS A 2 -34.89 29.39 34.54
CA LYS A 2 -34.06 29.92 33.44
C LYS A 2 -34.81 29.68 32.13
N SER A 3 -35.04 30.72 31.34
CA SER A 3 -35.69 30.60 30.04
C SER A 3 -34.80 29.80 29.08
N VAL A 4 -35.37 28.73 28.53
CA VAL A 4 -34.77 27.96 27.45
C VAL A 4 -34.74 28.87 26.22
N LYS A 5 -33.54 29.28 25.80
CA LYS A 5 -33.35 29.92 24.48
C LYS A 5 -33.47 28.83 23.41
N PRO A 6 -34.33 28.99 22.39
CA PRO A 6 -34.36 28.08 21.25
C PRO A 6 -33.01 28.14 20.52
N SER A 7 -32.51 26.98 20.08
CA SER A 7 -31.42 26.91 19.10
C SER A 7 -31.82 27.71 17.86
N GLN A 8 -30.99 28.68 17.46
CA GLN A 8 -31.26 29.49 16.27
C GLN A 8 -31.49 28.60 15.06
N GLU A 9 -32.67 28.72 14.46
CA GLU A 9 -33.02 28.06 13.22
C GLU A 9 -32.08 28.49 12.09
N LEU A 10 -31.74 27.49 11.29
CA LEU A 10 -30.96 27.53 10.06
C LEU A 10 -31.38 28.72 9.19
N THR A 11 -30.48 29.68 9.04
CA THR A 11 -30.71 30.87 8.22
C THR A 11 -30.87 30.49 6.75
N ARG A 12 -31.99 30.88 6.13
CA ARG A 12 -32.31 30.71 4.68
C ARG A 12 -31.38 31.47 3.71
N ARG A 13 -30.23 31.97 4.15
CA ARG A 13 -29.24 32.67 3.31
C ARG A 13 -27.88 32.03 3.50
N ASN A 14 -27.52 31.17 2.55
CA ASN A 14 -26.22 30.53 2.43
C ASN A 14 -25.12 31.56 2.06
N SER A 15 -24.60 32.27 3.07
CA SER A 15 -23.35 33.02 2.94
C SER A 15 -22.19 32.11 3.35
N PHE A 16 -21.67 31.31 2.41
CA PHE A 16 -20.52 30.41 2.59
C PHE A 16 -19.14 31.12 2.70
N LYS A 17 -19.09 32.39 3.13
CA LYS A 17 -17.82 33.14 3.18
C LYS A 17 -17.05 33.00 4.50
N LYS A 18 -17.65 32.46 5.57
CA LYS A 18 -16.97 32.22 6.86
C LYS A 18 -17.46 30.92 7.49
N GLU A 19 -16.55 30.00 7.76
CA GLU A 19 -16.81 28.78 8.54
C GLU A 19 -17.27 29.14 9.96
N GLY A 20 -18.30 28.45 10.44
CA GLY A 20 -18.77 28.56 11.82
C GLY A 20 -17.70 28.10 12.83
N ARG A 21 -17.80 28.57 14.08
CA ARG A 21 -16.86 28.18 15.15
C ARG A 21 -16.84 26.66 15.36
N ASP A 22 -17.98 26.00 15.22
CA ASP A 22 -18.12 24.56 15.40
C ASP A 22 -17.39 23.76 14.31
N VAL A 23 -17.42 24.24 13.06
CA VAL A 23 -16.70 23.62 11.93
C VAL A 23 -15.19 23.74 12.15
N LYS A 24 -14.71 24.90 12.59
CA LYS A 24 -13.29 25.10 12.91
C LYS A 24 -12.84 24.27 14.10
N PHE A 25 -13.68 24.13 15.12
CA PHE A 25 -13.41 23.27 16.27
C PHE A 25 -13.36 21.80 15.85
N PHE A 26 -14.31 21.36 15.00
CA PHE A 26 -14.32 20.02 14.45
C PHE A 26 -13.03 19.72 13.66
N GLU A 27 -12.66 20.61 12.74
CA GLU A 27 -11.46 20.49 11.92
C GLU A 27 -10.17 20.48 12.74
N LYS A 28 -9.98 21.47 13.62
CA LYS A 28 -8.69 21.75 14.25
C LYS A 28 -8.47 21.01 15.56
N VAL A 29 -9.54 20.52 16.18
CA VAL A 29 -9.49 19.89 17.50
C VAL A 29 -10.03 18.48 17.42
N VAL A 30 -11.28 18.30 16.97
CA VAL A 30 -11.95 16.99 17.04
C VAL A 30 -11.26 15.97 16.13
N LEU A 31 -11.00 16.29 14.86
CA LEU A 31 -10.34 15.36 13.95
C LEU A 31 -8.93 14.97 14.43
N PRO A 32 -8.00 15.90 14.73
CA PRO A 32 -6.69 15.54 15.29
C PRO A 32 -6.78 14.71 16.58
N LEU A 33 -7.69 15.06 17.50
CA LEU A 33 -7.90 14.33 18.74
C LEU A 33 -8.40 12.91 18.48
N MET A 34 -9.38 12.74 17.58
CA MET A 34 -9.87 11.42 17.18
C MET A 34 -8.74 10.57 16.59
N HIS A 35 -7.97 11.13 15.66
CA HIS A 35 -6.85 10.43 15.06
C HIS A 35 -5.82 9.99 16.12
N ALA A 36 -5.41 10.89 17.02
CA ALA A 36 -4.48 10.57 18.09
C ALA A 36 -5.03 9.50 19.06
N TYR A 37 -6.30 9.63 19.45
CA TYR A 37 -6.96 8.71 20.37
C TYR A 37 -7.04 7.28 19.80
N PHE A 38 -7.60 7.10 18.60
CA PHE A 38 -7.76 5.77 18.03
C PHE A 38 -6.43 5.12 17.64
N ASN A 39 -5.43 5.92 17.23
CA ASN A 39 -4.11 5.38 16.94
C ASN A 39 -3.42 4.87 18.23
N ALA A 40 -3.56 5.58 19.35
CA ALA A 40 -2.99 5.18 20.64
C ALA A 40 -3.75 3.99 21.29
N HIS A 41 -5.06 3.87 21.05
CA HIS A 41 -5.92 2.91 21.73
C HIS A 41 -6.45 1.77 20.85
N LYS A 42 -5.93 1.57 19.63
CA LYS A 42 -6.39 0.50 18.72
C LYS A 42 -6.41 -0.90 19.37
N SER A 43 -5.40 -1.25 20.17
CA SER A 43 -5.33 -2.54 20.87
C SER A 43 -6.45 -2.73 21.91
N TYR A 44 -6.94 -1.66 22.54
CA TYR A 44 -8.06 -1.72 23.47
C TYR A 44 -9.36 -2.15 22.77
N PHE A 45 -9.56 -1.71 21.52
CA PHE A 45 -10.74 -2.07 20.73
C PHE A 45 -10.63 -3.46 20.10
N LEU A 46 -9.42 -3.93 19.77
CA LEU A 46 -9.20 -5.25 19.16
C LEU A 46 -9.08 -6.40 20.17
N ALA A 47 -8.93 -6.09 21.46
CA ALA A 47 -8.83 -7.11 22.50
C ALA A 47 -10.08 -8.03 22.51
N SER A 48 -9.83 -9.33 22.54
CA SER A 48 -10.83 -10.39 22.68
C SER A 48 -10.84 -10.93 24.11
N SER A 49 -12.01 -11.32 24.62
CA SER A 49 -12.17 -11.74 26.02
C SER A 49 -11.35 -13.00 26.33
N SER A 50 -10.41 -12.86 27.27
CA SER A 50 -10.05 -13.94 28.19
C SER A 50 -10.82 -13.71 29.50
N ILE A 51 -10.74 -14.64 30.45
CA ILE A 51 -11.64 -14.84 31.60
C ILE A 51 -11.82 -13.62 32.54
N VAL A 52 -11.07 -12.52 32.35
CA VAL A 52 -11.13 -11.29 33.16
C VAL A 52 -11.52 -10.09 32.29
N GLN A 53 -12.55 -9.35 32.71
CA GLN A 53 -13.20 -8.27 31.93
C GLN A 53 -12.51 -6.89 31.98
N THR A 54 -11.36 -6.74 32.64
CA THR A 54 -10.70 -5.44 32.79
C THR A 54 -9.73 -5.15 31.64
N GLY A 55 -9.85 -3.99 31.00
CA GLY A 55 -8.91 -3.49 29.99
C GLY A 55 -9.27 -3.71 28.52
N MET A 56 -10.54 -3.96 28.19
CA MET A 56 -11.01 -4.10 26.79
C MET A 56 -12.31 -3.33 26.52
N ALA A 57 -12.52 -2.97 25.25
CA ALA A 57 -13.76 -2.34 24.81
C ALA A 57 -14.95 -3.31 24.85
N SER A 58 -16.09 -2.82 25.32
CA SER A 58 -17.39 -3.49 25.20
C SER A 58 -17.85 -3.60 23.75
N ASN A 59 -18.77 -4.54 23.46
CA ASN A 59 -19.39 -4.64 22.13
C ASN A 59 -20.06 -3.33 21.71
N LYS A 60 -20.62 -2.57 22.66
CA LYS A 60 -21.24 -1.28 22.36
C LYS A 60 -20.22 -0.23 21.97
N GLU A 61 -19.07 -0.17 22.64
CA GLU A 61 -17.96 0.71 22.23
C GLU A 61 -17.46 0.35 20.83
N LYS A 62 -17.24 -0.94 20.55
CA LYS A 62 -16.85 -1.42 19.20
C LYS A 62 -17.87 -1.00 18.14
N GLU A 63 -19.16 -1.12 18.43
CA GLU A 63 -20.25 -0.70 17.53
C GLU A 63 -20.24 0.82 17.29
N MET A 64 -19.94 1.62 18.33
CA MET A 64 -19.82 3.07 18.22
C MET A 64 -18.64 3.46 17.32
N VAL A 65 -17.50 2.77 17.39
CA VAL A 65 -16.35 3.02 16.50
C VAL A 65 -16.72 2.73 15.04
N ALA A 66 -17.39 1.61 14.76
CA ALA A 66 -17.84 1.27 13.41
C ALA A 66 -18.84 2.28 12.85
N ASN A 67 -19.80 2.73 13.67
CA ASN A 67 -20.74 3.78 13.29
C ASN A 67 -20.04 5.12 13.02
N LEU A 68 -19.07 5.49 13.86
CA LEU A 68 -18.29 6.71 13.70
C LEU A 68 -17.48 6.69 12.39
N PHE A 69 -16.84 5.56 12.08
CA PHE A 69 -16.17 5.33 10.81
C PHE A 69 -17.12 5.53 9.62
N CYS A 70 -18.25 4.81 9.59
CA CYS A 70 -19.18 4.87 8.46
C CYS A 70 -19.77 6.27 8.28
N ARG A 71 -20.12 6.96 9.37
CA ARG A 71 -20.65 8.33 9.33
C ARG A 71 -19.61 9.34 8.86
N LEU A 72 -18.37 9.23 9.31
CA LEU A 72 -17.29 10.12 8.87
C LEU A 72 -16.95 9.89 7.39
N ALA A 73 -16.93 8.63 6.93
CA ALA A 73 -16.69 8.29 5.53
C ALA A 73 -17.82 8.83 4.63
N ALA A 74 -19.08 8.64 5.03
CA ALA A 74 -20.23 9.18 4.31
C ALA A 74 -20.24 10.72 4.29
N LEU A 75 -19.90 11.37 5.41
CA LEU A 75 -19.80 12.82 5.49
C LEU A 75 -18.72 13.36 4.55
N LEU A 76 -17.53 12.75 4.56
CA LEU A 76 -16.42 13.12 3.68
C LEU A 76 -16.81 12.96 2.21
N ARG A 77 -17.50 11.87 1.85
CA ARG A 77 -18.02 11.65 0.50
C ARG A 77 -19.02 12.73 0.08
N ILE A 78 -20.05 13.00 0.89
CA ILE A 78 -21.13 13.94 0.55
C ILE A 78 -20.64 15.40 0.53
N LYS A 79 -19.66 15.73 1.38
CA LYS A 79 -19.19 17.11 1.59
C LYS A 79 -17.73 17.31 1.20
N ASN A 80 -17.16 16.50 0.31
CA ASN A 80 -15.74 16.53 -0.07
C ASN A 80 -15.21 17.96 -0.33
N HIS A 81 -15.95 18.75 -1.13
CA HIS A 81 -15.61 20.14 -1.42
C HIS A 81 -15.50 21.05 -0.19
N ALA A 82 -16.30 20.79 0.84
CA ALA A 82 -16.28 21.57 2.09
C ALA A 82 -15.09 21.20 2.99
N PHE A 83 -14.51 20.01 2.82
CA PHE A 83 -13.33 19.60 3.58
C PHE A 83 -12.06 20.31 3.10
N GLY A 84 -11.90 20.58 1.80
CA GLY A 84 -10.77 21.37 1.28
C GLY A 84 -9.40 20.91 1.85
N SER A 85 -8.69 21.82 2.52
CA SER A 85 -7.38 21.52 3.15
C SER A 85 -7.43 20.48 4.29
N VAL A 86 -8.62 20.18 4.82
CA VAL A 86 -8.89 19.25 5.93
C VAL A 86 -9.08 17.82 5.46
N ALA A 87 -9.26 17.59 4.15
CA ALA A 87 -9.48 16.25 3.61
C ALA A 87 -8.38 15.27 4.05
N LYS A 88 -7.11 15.71 4.04
CA LYS A 88 -5.97 14.90 4.47
C LYS A 88 -6.05 14.43 5.92
N ILE A 89 -6.36 15.31 6.87
CA ILE A 89 -6.47 14.91 8.28
C ILE A 89 -7.70 14.01 8.50
N THR A 90 -8.79 14.25 7.75
CA THR A 90 -10.00 13.42 7.81
C THR A 90 -9.72 11.99 7.33
N VAL A 91 -8.97 11.83 6.24
CA VAL A 91 -8.51 10.52 5.76
C VAL A 91 -7.65 9.83 6.81
N LYS A 92 -6.71 10.53 7.46
CA LYS A 92 -5.94 9.97 8.59
C LYS A 92 -6.83 9.53 9.76
N CYS A 93 -7.88 10.29 10.07
CA CYS A 93 -8.86 9.89 11.09
C CYS A 93 -9.58 8.59 10.70
N LEU A 94 -10.01 8.47 9.43
CA LEU A 94 -10.63 7.25 8.92
C LEU A 94 -9.68 6.06 8.98
N GLN A 95 -8.41 6.25 8.64
CA GLN A 95 -7.38 5.21 8.75
C GLN A 95 -7.15 4.79 10.21
N GLY A 96 -7.06 5.74 11.15
CA GLY A 96 -6.95 5.44 12.58
C GLY A 96 -8.17 4.72 13.14
N LEU A 97 -9.38 5.15 12.76
CA LEU A 97 -10.63 4.48 13.10
C LEU A 97 -10.65 3.05 12.55
N THR A 98 -10.25 2.86 11.29
CA THR A 98 -10.20 1.55 10.63
C THR A 98 -9.36 0.57 11.43
N GLN A 99 -8.18 0.99 11.89
CA GLN A 99 -7.28 0.15 12.69
C GLN A 99 -7.84 -0.21 14.07
N ALA A 100 -8.88 0.48 14.55
CA ALA A 100 -9.58 0.18 15.79
C ALA A 100 -10.87 -0.65 15.58
N LEU A 101 -11.23 -1.04 14.36
CA LEU A 101 -12.45 -1.82 14.09
C LEU A 101 -12.25 -3.30 14.41
N ASP A 102 -12.98 -3.81 15.40
CA ASP A 102 -13.09 -5.26 15.63
C ASP A 102 -14.27 -5.86 14.86
N LEU A 103 -14.02 -6.15 13.59
CA LEU A 103 -15.07 -6.58 12.66
C LEU A 103 -15.54 -8.01 12.96
N ARG A 104 -14.68 -8.88 13.49
CA ARG A 104 -15.09 -10.23 13.90
C ARG A 104 -16.13 -10.19 15.00
N THR A 105 -15.91 -9.41 16.06
CA THR A 105 -16.90 -9.28 17.14
C THR A 105 -18.19 -8.66 16.63
N LEU A 106 -18.12 -7.64 15.76
CA LEU A 106 -19.29 -6.95 15.24
C LEU A 106 -20.15 -7.82 14.31
N VAL A 107 -19.51 -8.63 13.47
CA VAL A 107 -20.19 -9.61 12.63
C VAL A 107 -20.82 -10.71 13.50
N LYS A 108 -20.10 -11.27 14.47
CA LYS A 108 -20.63 -12.31 15.38
C LYS A 108 -21.75 -11.82 16.28
N ALA A 109 -21.75 -10.53 16.64
CA ALA A 109 -22.82 -9.91 17.41
C ALA A 109 -24.09 -9.65 16.57
N ASN A 110 -24.09 -9.98 15.27
CA ASN A 110 -25.19 -9.75 14.32
C ASN A 110 -25.71 -8.31 14.37
N SER A 111 -24.81 -7.32 14.43
CA SER A 111 -25.21 -5.92 14.36
C SER A 111 -25.62 -5.56 12.93
N ASP A 112 -26.92 -5.68 12.62
CA ASP A 112 -27.48 -5.37 11.29
C ASP A 112 -27.17 -3.95 10.84
N ILE A 113 -27.17 -3.00 11.77
CA ILE A 113 -26.84 -1.59 11.50
C ILE A 113 -25.40 -1.46 11.01
N VAL A 114 -24.45 -2.12 11.67
CA VAL A 114 -23.03 -2.08 11.27
C VAL A 114 -22.81 -2.79 9.94
N ARG A 115 -23.41 -3.96 9.74
CA ARG A 115 -23.31 -4.70 8.47
C ARG A 115 -23.84 -3.87 7.30
N THR A 116 -25.00 -3.25 7.47
CA THR A 116 -25.62 -2.39 6.45
C THR A 116 -24.78 -1.14 6.18
N SER A 117 -24.21 -0.54 7.23
CA SER A 117 -23.36 0.65 7.10
C SER A 117 -22.05 0.34 6.36
N LEU A 118 -21.42 -0.80 6.65
CA LEU A 118 -20.22 -1.26 5.95
C LEU A 118 -20.53 -1.66 4.50
N LEU A 119 -21.64 -2.34 4.24
CA LEU A 119 -22.10 -2.61 2.87
C LEU A 119 -22.30 -1.32 2.07
N THR A 120 -22.91 -0.31 2.70
CA THR A 120 -23.08 1.02 2.09
C THR A 120 -21.73 1.68 1.81
N PHE A 121 -20.78 1.58 2.73
CA PHE A 121 -19.42 2.08 2.53
C PHE A 121 -18.74 1.43 1.31
N PHE A 122 -18.73 0.09 1.22
CA PHE A 122 -18.10 -0.61 0.09
C PHE A 122 -18.78 -0.30 -1.25
N ASN A 123 -20.12 -0.25 -1.30
CA ASN A 123 -20.83 0.13 -2.53
C ASN A 123 -20.52 1.57 -2.94
N ASN A 124 -20.49 2.51 -1.99
CA ASN A 124 -20.10 3.89 -2.29
C ASN A 124 -18.68 3.97 -2.88
N CYS A 125 -17.72 3.25 -2.30
CA CYS A 125 -16.36 3.19 -2.85
C CYS A 125 -16.33 2.59 -4.26
N ALA A 126 -17.10 1.52 -4.50
CA ALA A 126 -17.23 0.91 -5.83
C ALA A 126 -17.78 1.90 -6.87
N ASP A 127 -18.88 2.59 -6.54
CA ASP A 127 -19.55 3.54 -7.43
C ASP A 127 -18.68 4.77 -7.75
N ASP A 128 -17.97 5.28 -6.73
CA ASP A 128 -17.10 6.45 -6.91
C ASP A 128 -15.83 6.10 -7.72
N LEU A 129 -15.24 4.91 -7.52
CA LEU A 129 -14.14 4.42 -8.35
C LEU A 129 -14.58 4.19 -9.79
N PHE A 130 -15.74 3.58 -10.00
CA PHE A 130 -16.29 3.38 -11.34
C PHE A 130 -16.58 4.72 -12.03
N THR A 131 -17.07 5.71 -11.29
CA THR A 131 -17.26 7.08 -11.81
C THR A 131 -15.94 7.67 -12.28
N ALA A 132 -14.85 7.53 -11.50
CA ALA A 132 -13.52 7.98 -11.91
C ALA A 132 -13.04 7.26 -13.19
N VAL A 133 -13.29 5.96 -13.32
CA VAL A 133 -12.99 5.18 -14.54
C VAL A 133 -13.78 5.69 -15.75
N GLN A 134 -15.08 5.93 -15.61
CA GLN A 134 -15.91 6.46 -16.70
C GLN A 134 -15.44 7.84 -17.16
N GLU A 135 -15.12 8.74 -16.22
CA GLU A 135 -14.58 10.07 -16.55
C GLU A 135 -13.25 9.99 -17.32
N LEU A 136 -12.39 9.02 -16.98
CA LEU A 136 -11.15 8.77 -17.71
C LEU A 136 -11.42 8.23 -19.11
N LYS A 137 -12.33 7.25 -19.25
CA LYS A 137 -12.66 6.56 -20.50
C LYS A 137 -13.39 7.45 -21.50
N GLU A 138 -14.38 8.22 -21.06
CA GLU A 138 -15.24 9.03 -21.93
C GLU A 138 -14.62 10.38 -22.35
N CYS A 139 -13.32 10.56 -22.16
CA CYS A 139 -12.63 11.82 -22.47
C CYS A 139 -13.32 13.03 -21.81
N GLY A 140 -13.77 12.89 -20.56
CA GLY A 140 -14.65 13.83 -19.86
C GLY A 140 -14.33 15.30 -20.18
N GLN A 141 -15.37 16.09 -20.46
CA GLN A 141 -15.24 17.46 -20.93
C GLN A 141 -14.47 18.32 -19.92
N TYR A 142 -13.31 18.81 -20.36
CA TYR A 142 -12.47 19.68 -19.56
C TYR A 142 -12.97 21.11 -19.58
N ALA A 143 -12.91 21.74 -18.41
CA ALA A 143 -13.06 23.17 -18.25
C ALA A 143 -11.97 23.95 -19.01
N LEU A 144 -12.22 24.22 -20.29
CA LEU A 144 -11.61 25.35 -21.01
C LEU A 144 -12.62 26.48 -21.27
N LEU A 145 -13.79 26.45 -20.64
CA LEU A 145 -14.80 27.50 -20.82
C LEU A 145 -15.25 28.04 -19.46
N ARG A 146 -15.01 29.33 -19.26
CA ARG A 146 -15.64 30.17 -18.25
C ARG A 146 -17.15 29.92 -18.24
N GLY A 147 -17.72 29.64 -17.06
CA GLY A 147 -19.17 29.68 -16.84
C GLY A 147 -19.75 28.32 -16.48
N GLU A 148 -20.20 28.24 -15.22
CA GLU A 148 -21.19 27.33 -14.64
C GLU A 148 -20.94 25.80 -14.72
N ASN A 149 -20.59 25.24 -13.55
CA ASN A 149 -20.73 23.84 -13.12
C ASN A 149 -20.13 22.75 -14.02
N LEU A 150 -18.81 22.73 -14.11
CA LEU A 150 -18.05 21.67 -14.78
C LEU A 150 -17.56 20.64 -13.76
N LYS A 151 -17.91 19.36 -13.94
CA LYS A 151 -17.25 18.24 -13.25
C LYS A 151 -15.80 18.19 -13.71
N SER A 152 -14.93 18.90 -12.99
CA SER A 152 -13.48 18.76 -13.09
C SER A 152 -13.05 17.39 -12.55
N TRP A 153 -11.76 17.05 -12.71
CA TRP A 153 -11.01 15.85 -12.26
C TRP A 153 -11.23 15.36 -10.80
N LEU A 154 -12.19 15.94 -10.08
CA LEU A 154 -12.62 15.67 -8.72
C LEU A 154 -12.84 14.19 -8.43
N SER A 155 -13.38 13.38 -9.36
CA SER A 155 -13.63 11.97 -9.07
C SER A 155 -12.34 11.17 -9.00
N VAL A 156 -11.39 11.42 -9.93
CA VAL A 156 -10.05 10.80 -9.88
C VAL A 156 -9.25 11.33 -8.70
N GLU A 157 -9.35 12.63 -8.40
CA GLU A 157 -8.72 13.22 -7.22
C GLU A 157 -9.24 12.59 -5.93
N PHE A 158 -10.56 12.47 -5.82
CA PHE A 158 -11.23 11.89 -4.66
C PHE A 158 -10.89 10.41 -4.51
N ALA A 159 -10.86 9.66 -5.62
CA ALA A 159 -10.41 8.27 -5.61
C ALA A 159 -8.99 8.14 -5.07
N ASN A 160 -8.05 8.93 -5.58
CA ASN A 160 -6.63 8.87 -5.20
C ASN A 160 -6.34 9.42 -3.80
N GLN A 161 -7.03 10.48 -3.37
CA GLN A 161 -6.74 11.14 -2.09
C GLN A 161 -7.54 10.59 -0.91
N MET A 162 -8.69 9.95 -1.16
CA MET A 162 -9.59 9.45 -0.11
C MET A 162 -9.83 7.95 -0.24
N ILE A 163 -10.38 7.49 -1.36
CA ILE A 163 -10.88 6.11 -1.47
C ILE A 163 -9.74 5.11 -1.37
N ILE A 164 -8.72 5.25 -2.21
CA ILE A 164 -7.58 4.34 -2.25
C ILE A 164 -6.88 4.28 -0.89
N PRO A 165 -6.48 5.40 -0.24
CA PRO A 165 -5.84 5.35 1.08
C PRO A 165 -6.69 4.71 2.19
N VAL A 166 -8.02 4.92 2.19
CA VAL A 166 -8.91 4.32 3.20
C VAL A 166 -9.12 2.84 2.92
N LEU A 167 -9.32 2.44 1.66
CA LEU A 167 -9.43 1.04 1.26
C LEU A 167 -8.13 0.27 1.53
N THR A 168 -6.96 0.82 1.21
CA THR A 168 -5.67 0.21 1.51
C THR A 168 -5.54 -0.10 3.00
N THR A 169 -5.90 0.85 3.87
CA THR A 169 -5.88 0.64 5.33
C THR A 169 -6.93 -0.38 5.77
N MET A 170 -8.13 -0.35 5.19
CA MET A 170 -9.18 -1.34 5.46
C MET A 170 -8.73 -2.74 5.11
N PHE A 171 -8.28 -3.00 3.88
CA PHE A 171 -7.83 -4.32 3.46
C PHE A 171 -6.60 -4.79 4.24
N SER A 172 -5.65 -3.89 4.52
CA SER A 172 -4.50 -4.20 5.38
C SER A 172 -4.92 -4.60 6.80
N HIS A 173 -5.92 -3.91 7.36
CA HIS A 173 -6.48 -4.23 8.67
C HIS A 173 -7.21 -5.57 8.66
N LEU A 174 -7.98 -5.86 7.62
CA LEU A 174 -8.65 -7.15 7.44
C LEU A 174 -7.65 -8.30 7.30
N ALA A 175 -6.56 -8.10 6.55
CA ALA A 175 -5.50 -9.08 6.37
C ALA A 175 -4.81 -9.41 7.70
N ARG A 176 -4.33 -8.38 8.41
CA ARG A 176 -3.59 -8.54 9.69
C ARG A 176 -4.39 -9.22 10.79
N ASN A 177 -5.71 -9.01 10.81
CA ASN A 177 -6.59 -9.58 11.85
C ASN A 177 -7.39 -10.80 11.37
N HIS A 178 -7.20 -11.24 10.12
CA HIS A 178 -7.96 -12.31 9.49
C HIS A 178 -9.49 -12.12 9.57
N PHE A 179 -9.95 -10.91 9.24
CA PHE A 179 -11.38 -10.55 9.21
C PHE A 179 -12.00 -10.69 7.82
N GLY A 180 -11.20 -10.99 6.79
CA GLY A 180 -11.68 -11.10 5.40
C GLY A 180 -12.79 -12.14 5.22
N THR A 181 -12.63 -13.33 5.81
CA THR A 181 -13.64 -14.41 5.79
C THR A 181 -14.85 -14.12 6.67
N ASP A 182 -14.79 -13.12 7.55
CA ASP A 182 -15.91 -12.70 8.38
C ASP A 182 -16.75 -11.61 7.68
N LEU A 183 -16.11 -10.67 6.95
CA LEU A 183 -16.78 -9.49 6.40
C LEU A 183 -16.98 -9.50 4.87
N LEU A 184 -16.02 -9.99 4.08
CA LEU A 184 -15.99 -9.80 2.62
C LEU A 184 -16.80 -10.88 1.87
N LEU A 185 -18.00 -11.17 2.38
CA LEU A 185 -18.91 -12.19 1.89
C LEU A 185 -20.19 -11.57 1.31
N ASP A 186 -20.99 -12.39 0.63
CA ASP A 186 -22.33 -12.06 0.15
C ASP A 186 -22.39 -10.72 -0.63
N ASP A 187 -23.25 -9.78 -0.24
CA ASP A 187 -23.42 -8.51 -0.95
C ASP A 187 -22.16 -7.62 -0.94
N ILE A 188 -21.34 -7.72 0.12
CA ILE A 188 -20.06 -6.99 0.19
C ILE A 188 -19.08 -7.56 -0.83
N GLN A 189 -19.12 -8.87 -1.06
CA GLN A 189 -18.28 -9.53 -2.07
C GLN A 189 -18.52 -8.96 -3.48
N ALA A 190 -19.78 -8.69 -3.85
CA ALA A 190 -20.09 -8.06 -5.13
C ALA A 190 -19.50 -6.64 -5.24
N ALA A 191 -19.56 -5.85 -4.18
CA ALA A 191 -18.91 -4.53 -4.14
C ALA A 191 -17.37 -4.65 -4.25
N CYS A 192 -16.77 -5.66 -3.61
CA CYS A 192 -15.34 -5.95 -3.71
C CYS A 192 -14.91 -6.25 -5.16
N TYR A 193 -15.67 -7.06 -5.90
CA TYR A 193 -15.37 -7.31 -7.31
C TYR A 193 -15.47 -6.04 -8.17
N LYS A 194 -16.45 -5.16 -7.92
CA LYS A 194 -16.56 -3.86 -8.61
C LYS A 194 -15.39 -2.92 -8.30
N ILE A 195 -14.95 -2.89 -7.04
CA ILE A 195 -13.75 -2.14 -6.62
C ILE A 195 -12.53 -2.68 -7.36
N LEU A 196 -12.32 -4.00 -7.33
CA LEU A 196 -11.20 -4.67 -7.99
C LEU A 196 -11.16 -4.38 -9.50
N ASP A 197 -12.29 -4.55 -10.18
CA ASP A 197 -12.46 -4.26 -11.61
C ASP A 197 -12.14 -2.78 -11.91
N SER A 198 -12.70 -1.85 -11.14
CA SER A 198 -12.46 -0.41 -11.35
C SER A 198 -10.98 -0.03 -11.15
N LEU A 199 -10.32 -0.56 -10.12
CA LEU A 199 -8.90 -0.32 -9.87
C LEU A 199 -8.04 -0.85 -11.03
N TYR A 200 -8.35 -2.03 -11.56
CA TYR A 200 -7.63 -2.59 -12.70
C TYR A 200 -7.87 -1.82 -13.99
N MET A 201 -9.10 -1.38 -14.27
CA MET A 201 -9.41 -0.56 -15.44
C MET A 201 -8.60 0.75 -15.46
N VAL A 202 -8.33 1.37 -14.30
CA VAL A 202 -7.46 2.56 -14.23
C VAL A 202 -6.06 2.27 -14.78
N THR A 203 -5.53 1.07 -14.56
CA THR A 203 -4.19 0.68 -15.04
C THR A 203 -4.15 0.52 -16.57
N GLU A 204 -5.21 -0.03 -17.17
CA GLU A 204 -5.34 -0.22 -18.61
C GLU A 204 -5.55 1.12 -19.34
N LEU A 205 -6.33 2.02 -18.75
CA LEU A 205 -6.63 3.33 -19.31
C LEU A 205 -5.41 4.28 -19.32
N SER A 206 -4.32 3.95 -18.63
CA SER A 206 -3.10 4.78 -18.61
C SER A 206 -2.55 5.06 -20.01
N ALA A 207 -2.66 4.11 -20.95
CA ALA A 207 -2.25 4.29 -22.35
C ALA A 207 -3.20 5.24 -23.11
N ALA A 208 -4.51 5.14 -22.88
CA ALA A 208 -5.52 5.99 -23.52
C ALA A 208 -5.40 7.46 -23.09
N VAL A 209 -4.81 7.73 -21.94
CA VAL A 209 -4.71 9.06 -21.32
C VAL A 209 -3.35 9.72 -21.58
N THR A 210 -2.42 9.07 -22.28
CA THR A 210 -1.05 9.59 -22.50
C THR A 210 -1.03 10.96 -23.22
N ASN A 211 -2.03 11.24 -24.07
CA ASN A 211 -2.17 12.55 -24.73
C ASN A 211 -2.64 13.69 -23.79
N ARG A 212 -3.07 13.36 -22.56
CA ARG A 212 -3.56 14.29 -21.52
C ARG A 212 -2.48 14.44 -20.43
N LYS A 213 -1.39 15.16 -20.71
CA LYS A 213 -0.16 15.23 -19.87
C LYS A 213 -0.40 15.41 -18.37
N SER A 214 -1.29 16.31 -17.95
CA SER A 214 -1.58 16.56 -16.53
C SER A 214 -2.25 15.36 -15.84
N ILE A 215 -3.19 14.71 -16.53
CA ILE A 215 -3.88 13.53 -16.01
C ILE A 215 -2.95 12.32 -16.02
N ALA A 216 -2.20 12.13 -17.10
CA ALA A 216 -1.19 11.08 -17.17
C ALA A 216 -0.20 11.21 -16.01
N TYR A 217 0.26 12.44 -15.71
CA TYR A 217 1.12 12.71 -14.56
C TYR A 217 0.47 12.37 -13.21
N GLU A 218 -0.80 12.73 -12.99
CA GLU A 218 -1.45 12.44 -11.72
C GLU A 218 -1.82 10.95 -11.55
N ILE A 219 -2.22 10.24 -12.61
CA ILE A 219 -2.40 8.77 -12.56
C ILE A 219 -1.05 8.11 -12.24
N GLU A 220 0.00 8.54 -12.92
CA GLU A 220 1.36 8.05 -12.72
C GLU A 220 1.83 8.20 -11.28
N LYS A 221 1.66 9.40 -10.72
CA LYS A 221 1.99 9.74 -9.33
C LYS A 221 1.30 8.86 -8.29
N HIS A 222 0.10 8.36 -8.58
CA HIS A 222 -0.71 7.56 -7.65
C HIS A 222 -0.69 6.05 -7.94
N ARG A 223 0.05 5.58 -8.96
CA ARG A 223 0.05 4.17 -9.35
C ARG A 223 0.53 3.23 -8.25
N SER A 224 1.60 3.60 -7.55
CA SER A 224 2.11 2.78 -6.44
C SER A 224 1.09 2.64 -5.32
N SER A 225 0.32 3.70 -5.01
CA SER A 225 -0.77 3.64 -4.02
C SER A 225 -1.91 2.72 -4.48
N LEU A 226 -2.24 2.72 -5.78
CA LEU A 226 -3.21 1.81 -6.37
C LEU A 226 -2.73 0.34 -6.25
N GLY A 227 -1.46 0.07 -6.59
CA GLY A 227 -0.87 -1.26 -6.45
C GLY A 227 -0.79 -1.74 -5.00
N GLN A 228 -0.49 -0.85 -4.05
CA GLN A 228 -0.57 -1.14 -2.62
C GLN A 228 -2.00 -1.50 -2.18
N CYS A 229 -3.02 -0.80 -2.69
CA CYS A 229 -4.42 -1.10 -2.41
C CYS A 229 -4.80 -2.50 -2.93
N LEU A 230 -4.41 -2.83 -4.16
CA LEU A 230 -4.63 -4.14 -4.77
C LEU A 230 -3.88 -5.25 -4.02
N SER A 231 -2.63 -5.01 -3.64
CA SER A 231 -1.83 -5.93 -2.83
C SER A 231 -2.46 -6.19 -1.45
N ALA A 232 -2.94 -5.14 -0.78
CA ALA A 232 -3.67 -5.26 0.48
C ALA A 232 -4.99 -6.04 0.31
N PHE A 233 -5.73 -5.79 -0.78
CA PHE A 233 -6.93 -6.54 -1.14
C PHE A 233 -6.64 -8.04 -1.30
N ALA A 234 -5.62 -8.39 -2.08
CA ALA A 234 -5.19 -9.79 -2.28
C ALA A 234 -4.84 -10.52 -0.97
N SER A 235 -4.37 -9.79 0.04
CA SER A 235 -3.98 -10.36 1.33
C SER A 235 -5.17 -10.69 2.25
N CYS A 236 -6.40 -10.32 1.87
CA CYS A 236 -7.56 -10.50 2.74
C CYS A 236 -8.81 -11.03 2.03
N PHE A 237 -8.90 -10.94 0.70
CA PHE A 237 -10.11 -11.32 -0.01
C PHE A 237 -10.25 -12.86 -0.03
N PRO A 238 -11.36 -13.42 0.47
CA PRO A 238 -11.47 -14.86 0.71
C PRO A 238 -11.78 -15.68 -0.56
N ILE A 239 -11.60 -15.11 -1.75
CA ILE A 239 -11.87 -15.74 -3.06
C ILE A 239 -10.66 -15.63 -3.97
N ALA A 240 -10.34 -16.74 -4.67
CA ALA A 240 -9.21 -16.87 -5.58
C ALA A 240 -9.49 -16.12 -6.89
N PHE A 241 -9.56 -14.79 -6.83
CA PHE A 241 -10.08 -13.96 -7.90
C PHE A 241 -9.21 -13.93 -9.18
N LEU A 242 -7.93 -14.34 -9.09
CA LEU A 242 -7.06 -14.53 -10.26
C LEU A 242 -7.24 -15.91 -10.92
N GLU A 243 -8.01 -16.81 -10.31
CA GLU A 243 -8.24 -18.18 -10.77
C GLU A 243 -9.76 -18.49 -10.73
N PRO A 244 -10.56 -17.81 -11.56
CA PRO A 244 -12.02 -17.84 -11.50
C PRO A 244 -12.63 -19.25 -11.61
N GLU A 245 -11.93 -20.19 -12.24
CA GLU A 245 -12.30 -21.59 -12.38
C GLU A 245 -12.47 -22.32 -11.03
N PHE A 246 -11.77 -21.91 -9.97
CA PHE A 246 -11.90 -22.54 -8.65
C PHE A 246 -13.00 -21.93 -7.77
N ASN A 247 -13.57 -20.79 -8.17
CA ASN A 247 -14.50 -20.04 -7.30
C ASN A 247 -15.79 -20.83 -6.99
N LYS A 248 -16.23 -21.72 -7.88
CA LYS A 248 -17.38 -22.60 -7.63
C LYS A 248 -17.14 -23.60 -6.49
N ASN A 249 -15.88 -23.96 -6.25
CA ASN A 249 -15.48 -24.91 -5.21
C ASN A 249 -15.25 -24.21 -3.86
N ASN A 250 -15.17 -22.88 -3.85
CA ASN A 250 -14.90 -22.10 -2.65
C ASN A 250 -16.19 -21.79 -1.91
N LYS A 251 -16.36 -22.32 -0.70
CA LYS A 251 -17.55 -22.13 0.16
C LYS A 251 -17.89 -20.66 0.47
N TYR A 252 -16.92 -19.76 0.42
CA TYR A 252 -17.13 -18.33 0.64
C TYR A 252 -17.60 -17.60 -0.62
N SER A 253 -17.51 -18.23 -1.78
CA SER A 253 -17.93 -17.63 -3.04
C SER A 253 -19.44 -17.59 -3.13
N VAL A 254 -19.94 -16.44 -3.58
CA VAL A 254 -21.31 -16.30 -4.08
C VAL A 254 -21.61 -17.36 -5.16
N LEU A 255 -20.65 -17.70 -6.02
CA LEU A 255 -20.82 -18.70 -7.09
C LEU A 255 -20.99 -20.14 -6.58
N ALA A 256 -20.54 -20.45 -5.36
CA ALA A 256 -20.74 -21.76 -4.76
C ALA A 256 -22.20 -21.98 -4.31
N LYS A 257 -22.98 -20.90 -4.13
CA LYS A 257 -24.38 -20.92 -3.69
C LYS A 257 -25.35 -21.04 -4.89
N THR A 258 -25.06 -21.94 -5.82
CA THR A 258 -25.58 -21.97 -7.21
C THR A 258 -27.11 -22.06 -7.36
N GLN A 259 -27.86 -22.41 -6.31
CA GLN A 259 -29.33 -22.57 -6.38
C GLN A 259 -30.13 -21.35 -5.86
N ASP A 260 -29.53 -20.46 -5.06
CA ASP A 260 -30.26 -19.37 -4.39
C ASP A 260 -29.90 -17.97 -4.91
N GLN A 261 -29.04 -17.86 -5.92
CA GLN A 261 -28.56 -16.57 -6.42
C GLN A 261 -29.29 -16.08 -7.66
N SER A 262 -29.52 -14.77 -7.73
CA SER A 262 -30.14 -14.16 -8.90
C SER A 262 -29.21 -14.26 -10.12
N VAL A 263 -29.80 -14.51 -11.30
CA VAL A 263 -29.10 -14.51 -12.60
C VAL A 263 -28.27 -13.23 -12.80
N GLN A 264 -28.75 -12.11 -12.27
CA GLN A 264 -28.07 -10.80 -12.31
C GLN A 264 -26.71 -10.80 -11.61
N VAL A 265 -26.54 -11.51 -10.49
CA VAL A 265 -25.24 -11.60 -9.78
C VAL A 265 -24.26 -12.43 -10.60
N GLN A 266 -24.71 -13.51 -11.23
CA GLN A 266 -23.86 -14.36 -12.07
C GLN A 266 -23.39 -13.62 -13.34
N GLU A 267 -24.29 -12.91 -14.02
CA GLU A 267 -23.94 -12.08 -15.18
C GLU A 267 -23.01 -10.92 -14.80
N MET A 268 -23.21 -10.30 -13.63
CA MET A 268 -22.33 -9.25 -13.12
C MET A 268 -20.91 -9.80 -12.93
N LEU A 269 -20.75 -10.94 -12.27
CA LEU A 269 -19.43 -11.52 -12.00
C LEU A 269 -18.71 -11.97 -13.27
N GLN A 270 -19.45 -12.50 -14.26
CA GLN A 270 -18.87 -12.80 -15.57
C GLN A 270 -18.36 -11.55 -16.29
N LYS A 271 -19.11 -10.44 -16.23
CA LYS A 271 -18.68 -9.16 -16.81
C LYS A 271 -17.48 -8.56 -16.08
N LEU A 272 -17.44 -8.64 -14.74
CA LEU A 272 -16.31 -8.13 -13.94
C LEU A 272 -15.04 -8.97 -14.13
N SER A 273 -15.18 -10.25 -14.49
CA SER A 273 -14.03 -11.11 -14.77
C SER A 273 -13.26 -10.73 -16.05
N THR A 274 -13.74 -9.81 -16.89
CA THR A 274 -13.08 -9.51 -18.17
C THR A 274 -11.85 -8.62 -18.05
N HIS A 275 -11.79 -7.70 -17.08
CA HIS A 275 -10.63 -6.81 -16.88
C HIS A 275 -9.68 -7.28 -15.78
N ILE A 276 -10.11 -8.23 -14.94
CA ILE A 276 -9.26 -8.82 -13.90
C ILE A 276 -8.31 -9.83 -14.58
N PRO A 277 -6.98 -9.70 -14.42
CA PRO A 277 -6.03 -10.62 -15.04
C PRO A 277 -6.11 -12.02 -14.42
N GLN A 278 -5.72 -13.02 -15.20
CA GLN A 278 -5.55 -14.40 -14.72
C GLN A 278 -4.14 -14.59 -14.13
N LEU A 279 -4.03 -15.50 -13.16
CA LEU A 279 -2.78 -15.79 -12.44
C LEU A 279 -1.60 -16.05 -13.39
N ASP A 280 -1.76 -16.97 -14.34
CA ASP A 280 -0.70 -17.35 -15.29
C ASP A 280 -0.27 -16.20 -16.20
N LYS A 281 -1.24 -15.38 -16.65
CA LYS A 281 -0.94 -14.22 -17.49
C LYS A 281 -0.14 -13.18 -16.73
N LEU A 282 -0.50 -12.92 -15.48
CA LEU A 282 0.19 -11.98 -14.61
C LEU A 282 1.63 -12.43 -14.33
N LEU A 283 1.80 -13.70 -13.96
CA LEU A 283 3.11 -14.29 -13.68
C LEU A 283 4.01 -14.26 -14.93
N THR A 284 3.48 -14.67 -16.08
CA THR A 284 4.23 -14.66 -17.36
C THR A 284 4.64 -13.24 -17.77
N SER A 285 3.77 -12.24 -17.57
CA SER A 285 4.09 -10.83 -17.84
C SER A 285 5.25 -10.32 -16.99
N ILE A 286 5.24 -10.64 -15.68
CA ILE A 286 6.32 -10.29 -14.76
C ILE A 286 7.63 -10.99 -15.15
N GLU A 287 7.58 -12.28 -15.47
CA GLU A 287 8.74 -13.04 -15.93
C GLU A 287 9.30 -12.47 -17.25
N GLN A 288 8.44 -12.09 -18.18
CA GLN A 288 8.86 -11.48 -19.44
C GLN A 288 9.60 -10.16 -19.19
N VAL A 289 9.05 -9.28 -18.36
CA VAL A 289 9.70 -8.01 -17.97
C VAL A 289 11.06 -8.25 -17.33
N ALA A 290 11.17 -9.26 -16.48
CA ALA A 290 12.43 -9.67 -15.87
C ALA A 290 13.44 -10.18 -16.91
N GLN A 291 13.02 -11.09 -17.79
CA GLN A 291 13.87 -11.72 -18.82
C GLN A 291 14.38 -10.73 -19.87
N THR A 292 13.57 -9.73 -20.22
CA THR A 292 13.96 -8.70 -21.20
C THR A 292 14.66 -7.50 -20.56
N SER A 293 14.90 -7.52 -19.25
CA SER A 293 15.47 -6.40 -18.48
C SER A 293 14.78 -5.07 -18.78
N THR A 294 13.44 -5.09 -18.90
CA THR A 294 12.67 -3.92 -19.33
C THR A 294 12.82 -2.79 -18.30
N PRO A 295 13.23 -1.57 -18.70
CA PRO A 295 13.39 -0.46 -17.77
C PRO A 295 12.10 -0.13 -17.02
N TYR A 296 12.20 0.25 -15.74
CA TYR A 296 11.05 0.67 -14.92
C TYR A 296 10.07 1.60 -15.64
N LYS A 297 10.58 2.65 -16.32
CA LYS A 297 9.76 3.64 -17.04
C LYS A 297 8.85 3.05 -18.13
N ASP A 298 9.23 1.90 -18.69
CA ASP A 298 8.58 1.28 -19.84
C ASP A 298 7.59 0.18 -19.39
N ALA A 299 7.66 -0.27 -18.13
CA ALA A 299 6.80 -1.31 -17.56
C ALA A 299 6.28 -0.99 -16.15
N ARG A 300 6.01 0.29 -15.83
CA ARG A 300 5.62 0.74 -14.47
C ARG A 300 4.43 -0.01 -13.87
N ASN A 301 3.44 -0.40 -14.68
CA ASN A 301 2.32 -1.22 -14.21
C ASN A 301 2.79 -2.56 -13.63
N VAL A 302 3.77 -3.20 -14.27
CA VAL A 302 4.32 -4.48 -13.80
C VAL A 302 5.03 -4.32 -12.46
N TYR A 303 5.87 -3.29 -12.34
CA TYR A 303 6.65 -3.02 -11.11
C TYR A 303 5.78 -2.56 -9.94
N ASP A 304 4.82 -1.66 -10.17
CA ASP A 304 4.08 -0.98 -9.11
C ASP A 304 2.76 -1.63 -8.77
N VAL A 305 2.18 -2.42 -9.67
CA VAL A 305 0.84 -3.00 -9.52
C VAL A 305 0.87 -4.51 -9.54
N ASP A 306 1.31 -5.10 -10.65
CA ASP A 306 1.19 -6.55 -10.87
C ASP A 306 2.07 -7.35 -9.92
N LEU A 307 3.33 -6.95 -9.77
CA LEU A 307 4.30 -7.64 -8.92
C LEU A 307 3.90 -7.59 -7.42
N PRO A 308 3.60 -6.41 -6.81
CA PRO A 308 3.12 -6.37 -5.42
C PRO A 308 1.80 -7.11 -5.21
N LEU A 309 0.89 -7.07 -6.19
CA LEU A 309 -0.35 -7.84 -6.11
C LEU A 309 -0.06 -9.34 -6.08
N LEU A 310 0.72 -9.83 -7.06
CA LEU A 310 0.98 -11.25 -7.23
C LEU A 310 1.71 -11.83 -6.02
N CYS A 311 2.70 -11.13 -5.47
CA CYS A 311 3.39 -11.55 -4.24
C CYS A 311 2.42 -11.74 -3.07
N SER A 312 1.49 -10.81 -2.87
CA SER A 312 0.49 -10.89 -1.80
C SER A 312 -0.56 -11.98 -2.07
N TYR A 313 -1.03 -12.10 -3.30
CA TYR A 313 -1.98 -13.14 -3.71
C TYR A 313 -1.41 -14.53 -3.46
N LEU A 314 -0.20 -14.79 -3.97
CA LEU A 314 0.46 -16.07 -3.83
C LEU A 314 0.76 -16.40 -2.36
N THR A 315 1.22 -15.44 -1.57
CA THR A 315 1.47 -15.64 -0.13
C THR A 315 0.19 -16.05 0.61
N TYR A 316 -0.94 -15.40 0.31
CA TYR A 316 -2.22 -15.69 0.95
C TYR A 316 -2.78 -17.05 0.52
N TRP A 317 -2.80 -17.33 -0.78
CA TRP A 317 -3.43 -18.54 -1.34
C TRP A 317 -2.59 -19.80 -1.20
N TRP A 318 -1.26 -19.70 -1.06
CA TRP A 318 -0.39 -20.87 -0.90
C TRP A 318 -0.82 -21.77 0.28
N GLN A 319 -1.25 -21.17 1.40
CA GLN A 319 -1.72 -21.93 2.58
C GLN A 319 -3.00 -22.74 2.32
N LEU A 320 -3.77 -22.36 1.30
CA LEU A 320 -5.02 -22.99 0.87
C LEU A 320 -4.84 -23.84 -0.41
N GLY A 321 -3.63 -23.89 -0.95
CA GLY A 321 -3.30 -24.68 -2.13
C GLY A 321 -3.03 -26.15 -1.85
N PRO A 322 -2.69 -26.94 -2.89
CA PRO A 322 -2.50 -28.40 -2.79
C PRO A 322 -1.46 -28.84 -1.76
N GLU A 323 -0.45 -27.98 -1.55
CA GLU A 323 0.69 -28.18 -0.64
C GLU A 323 0.46 -27.57 0.75
N GLY A 324 -0.60 -26.77 0.89
CA GLY A 324 -0.97 -26.13 2.15
C GLY A 324 -1.50 -27.13 3.19
N SER A 325 -1.55 -26.67 4.44
CA SER A 325 -2.05 -27.48 5.56
C SER A 325 -3.56 -27.70 5.53
N ASN A 326 -4.32 -26.82 4.86
CA ASN A 326 -5.78 -26.82 4.82
C ASN A 326 -6.33 -27.50 3.57
N LYS A 327 -6.22 -28.82 3.48
CA LYS A 327 -6.73 -29.60 2.34
C LYS A 327 -8.26 -29.68 2.37
N THR A 328 -8.91 -29.08 1.37
CA THR A 328 -10.34 -29.23 1.09
C THR A 328 -10.60 -30.37 0.12
N THR A 329 -11.78 -30.99 0.15
CA THR A 329 -12.16 -32.12 -0.74
C THR A 329 -12.10 -31.74 -2.22
N GLN A 330 -12.38 -30.47 -2.54
CA GLN A 330 -12.19 -29.89 -3.87
C GLN A 330 -11.16 -28.76 -3.80
N PRO A 331 -10.28 -28.62 -4.79
CA PRO A 331 -9.29 -27.55 -4.81
C PRO A 331 -9.99 -26.19 -4.95
N THR A 332 -9.55 -25.21 -4.14
CA THR A 332 -10.01 -23.82 -4.18
C THR A 332 -9.01 -22.86 -4.83
N THR A 333 -7.82 -23.36 -5.18
CA THR A 333 -6.73 -22.65 -5.87
C THR A 333 -5.73 -23.69 -6.39
N SER A 334 -4.94 -23.33 -7.40
CA SER A 334 -3.80 -24.08 -7.93
C SER A 334 -2.44 -23.60 -7.41
N VAL A 335 -2.42 -22.53 -6.60
CA VAL A 335 -1.17 -21.93 -6.09
C VAL A 335 -0.33 -22.96 -5.33
N CYS A 336 0.96 -23.04 -5.70
CA CYS A 336 1.93 -24.01 -5.21
C CYS A 336 3.35 -23.41 -5.20
N HIS A 337 4.35 -24.17 -4.76
CA HIS A 337 5.75 -23.72 -4.72
C HIS A 337 6.30 -23.26 -6.08
N GLU A 338 5.77 -23.78 -7.20
CA GLU A 338 6.27 -23.43 -8.54
C GLU A 338 6.00 -21.96 -8.83
N HIS A 339 4.79 -21.50 -8.53
CA HIS A 339 4.41 -20.10 -8.63
C HIS A 339 5.27 -19.22 -7.72
N MET A 340 5.55 -19.67 -6.49
CA MET A 340 6.40 -18.95 -5.52
C MET A 340 7.84 -18.79 -6.04
N ASN A 341 8.42 -19.87 -6.55
CA ASN A 341 9.78 -19.87 -7.10
C ASN A 341 9.89 -18.96 -8.33
N ARG A 342 8.92 -19.05 -9.24
CA ARG A 342 8.87 -18.25 -10.47
C ARG A 342 8.80 -16.75 -10.17
N VAL A 343 7.86 -16.32 -9.32
CA VAL A 343 7.75 -14.90 -8.96
C VAL A 343 8.98 -14.41 -8.19
N PHE A 344 9.56 -15.24 -7.32
CA PHE A 344 10.73 -14.85 -6.53
C PHE A 344 11.99 -14.70 -7.39
N CYS A 345 12.24 -15.63 -8.31
CA CYS A 345 13.34 -15.53 -9.27
C CYS A 345 13.17 -14.31 -10.19
N ALA A 346 11.95 -14.06 -10.69
CA ALA A 346 11.66 -12.88 -11.51
C ALA A 346 11.91 -11.58 -10.73
N LEU A 347 11.43 -11.50 -9.48
CA LEU A 347 11.68 -10.37 -8.59
C LEU A 347 13.19 -10.14 -8.39
N LEU A 348 13.96 -11.16 -8.04
CA LEU A 348 15.40 -11.02 -7.80
C LEU A 348 16.14 -10.62 -9.07
N HIS A 349 15.75 -11.14 -10.23
CA HIS A 349 16.26 -10.70 -11.52
C HIS A 349 15.99 -9.21 -11.75
N MET A 350 14.74 -8.75 -11.56
CA MET A 350 14.37 -7.35 -11.69
C MET A 350 15.17 -6.44 -10.74
N ILE A 351 15.37 -6.85 -9.48
CA ILE A 351 16.20 -6.12 -8.51
C ILE A 351 17.64 -6.03 -9.01
N ARG A 352 18.24 -7.16 -9.40
CA ARG A 352 19.62 -7.22 -9.90
C ARG A 352 19.87 -6.21 -11.03
N ASP A 353 18.93 -6.09 -11.95
CA ASP A 353 19.04 -5.20 -13.10
C ASP A 353 18.85 -3.73 -12.71
N HIS A 354 18.01 -3.44 -11.70
CA HIS A 354 17.67 -2.08 -11.29
C HIS A 354 18.52 -1.48 -10.17
N VAL A 355 19.25 -2.29 -9.40
CA VAL A 355 20.25 -1.79 -8.45
C VAL A 355 21.24 -0.87 -9.18
N GLY A 356 21.49 0.31 -8.64
CA GLY A 356 22.32 1.37 -9.21
C GLY A 356 21.62 2.28 -10.22
N ILE A 357 20.38 1.99 -10.61
CA ILE A 357 19.64 2.80 -11.59
C ILE A 357 18.90 3.95 -10.90
N GLU A 358 19.12 5.18 -11.35
CA GLU A 358 18.57 6.39 -10.74
C GLU A 358 17.04 6.38 -10.65
N ASN A 359 16.37 6.08 -11.76
CA ASN A 359 14.91 6.15 -11.87
C ASN A 359 14.17 4.89 -11.40
N ALA A 360 14.77 4.04 -10.56
CA ALA A 360 14.19 2.80 -10.06
C ALA A 360 13.54 2.96 -8.66
N GLN A 361 12.61 3.90 -8.52
CA GLN A 361 11.97 4.22 -7.23
C GLN A 361 11.09 3.10 -6.66
N TRP A 362 10.73 2.10 -7.47
CA TRP A 362 10.00 0.92 -7.01
C TRP A 362 10.79 0.09 -5.98
N LEU A 363 12.13 0.16 -6.01
CA LEU A 363 13.01 -0.54 -5.07
C LEU A 363 12.74 -0.15 -3.61
N CYS A 364 12.30 1.09 -3.35
CA CYS A 364 11.94 1.55 -1.99
C CYS A 364 10.80 0.71 -1.37
N ARG A 365 9.98 0.06 -2.19
CA ARG A 365 8.75 -0.64 -1.77
C ARG A 365 8.88 -2.15 -1.74
N VAL A 366 9.96 -2.71 -2.30
CA VAL A 366 10.15 -4.16 -2.46
C VAL A 366 9.97 -4.91 -1.15
N SER A 367 10.56 -4.41 -0.07
CA SER A 367 10.52 -5.04 1.25
C SER A 367 9.10 -5.20 1.82
N PHE A 368 8.13 -4.38 1.40
CA PHE A 368 6.76 -4.45 1.88
C PHE A 368 5.99 -5.70 1.44
N PHE A 369 6.31 -6.26 0.28
CA PHE A 369 5.57 -7.39 -0.30
C PHE A 369 6.47 -8.62 -0.59
N ALA A 370 7.76 -8.42 -0.83
CA ALA A 370 8.63 -9.52 -1.26
C ALA A 370 9.04 -10.45 -0.12
N VAL A 371 9.22 -9.92 1.10
CA VAL A 371 9.69 -10.70 2.26
C VAL A 371 8.74 -11.85 2.61
N SER A 372 7.44 -11.67 2.36
CA SER A 372 6.43 -12.66 2.69
C SER A 372 6.47 -13.89 1.77
N VAL A 373 6.90 -13.71 0.51
CA VAL A 373 7.02 -14.78 -0.48
C VAL A 373 8.12 -15.78 -0.10
N ILE A 374 9.23 -15.28 0.46
CA ILE A 374 10.46 -16.05 0.72
C ILE A 374 10.20 -17.31 1.56
N GLN A 375 9.22 -17.26 2.47
CA GLN A 375 8.92 -18.39 3.36
C GLN A 375 8.52 -19.67 2.62
N GLN A 376 7.98 -19.55 1.41
CA GLN A 376 7.49 -20.69 0.62
C GLN A 376 8.32 -20.95 -0.64
N VAL A 377 9.49 -20.32 -0.74
CA VAL A 377 10.44 -20.55 -1.83
C VAL A 377 11.24 -21.81 -1.53
N THR A 378 11.38 -22.66 -2.55
CA THR A 378 12.10 -23.95 -2.48
C THR A 378 13.24 -24.05 -3.48
N CYS A 379 13.33 -23.13 -4.45
CA CYS A 379 14.48 -23.03 -5.34
C CYS A 379 15.71 -22.47 -4.61
N ASP A 380 16.89 -22.69 -5.18
CA ASP A 380 18.14 -22.08 -4.73
C ASP A 380 18.55 -20.93 -5.67
N PRO A 381 18.32 -19.65 -5.30
CA PRO A 381 18.66 -18.49 -6.12
C PRO A 381 20.02 -17.89 -5.75
N VAL A 382 20.81 -18.57 -4.89
CA VAL A 382 22.03 -18.01 -4.29
C VAL A 382 23.03 -17.58 -5.35
N LYS A 383 23.35 -18.49 -6.27
CA LYS A 383 24.37 -18.29 -7.29
C LYS A 383 23.94 -17.28 -8.36
N ASP A 384 22.72 -17.42 -8.86
CA ASP A 384 22.28 -16.72 -10.08
C ASP A 384 21.77 -15.30 -9.80
N TYR A 385 21.36 -15.04 -8.55
CA TYR A 385 20.71 -13.78 -8.19
C TYR A 385 21.25 -13.15 -6.91
N ILE A 386 21.21 -13.85 -5.77
CA ILE A 386 21.54 -13.27 -4.46
C ILE A 386 23.00 -12.77 -4.43
N LEU A 387 23.96 -13.64 -4.76
CA LEU A 387 25.38 -13.27 -4.80
C LEU A 387 25.66 -12.12 -5.80
N PRO A 388 25.21 -12.18 -7.06
CA PRO A 388 25.40 -11.08 -8.01
C PRO A 388 24.87 -9.72 -7.53
N ILE A 389 23.73 -9.69 -6.81
CA ILE A 389 23.19 -8.45 -6.24
C ILE A 389 24.14 -7.93 -5.16
N ALA A 390 24.60 -8.79 -4.24
CA ALA A 390 25.53 -8.41 -3.17
C ALA A 390 26.85 -7.86 -3.73
N GLU A 391 27.42 -8.50 -4.75
CA GLU A 391 28.64 -8.03 -5.43
C GLU A 391 28.47 -6.67 -6.11
N LYS A 392 27.30 -6.43 -6.72
CA LYS A 392 26.99 -5.14 -7.36
C LYS A 392 26.84 -4.04 -6.31
N LEU A 393 26.14 -4.30 -5.21
CA LEU A 393 26.02 -3.36 -4.09
C LEU A 393 27.36 -3.05 -3.44
N ARG A 394 28.23 -4.06 -3.25
CA ARG A 394 29.58 -3.83 -2.75
C ARG A 394 30.36 -2.89 -3.66
N ARG A 395 30.37 -3.13 -4.97
CA ARG A 395 31.04 -2.26 -5.95
C ARG A 395 30.50 -0.83 -5.90
N MET A 396 29.19 -0.66 -5.71
CA MET A 396 28.57 0.66 -5.54
C MET A 396 29.02 1.32 -4.22
N ALA A 397 29.07 0.58 -3.12
CA ALA A 397 29.55 1.08 -1.83
C ALA A 397 31.02 1.53 -1.92
N ASP A 398 31.89 0.72 -2.54
CA ASP A 398 33.30 1.04 -2.77
C ASP A 398 33.43 2.33 -3.61
N LYS A 399 32.62 2.48 -4.66
CA LYS A 399 32.61 3.70 -5.49
C LYS A 399 32.17 4.92 -4.68
N ALA A 400 31.00 4.84 -4.03
CA ALA A 400 30.44 5.97 -3.27
C ALA A 400 31.39 6.44 -2.16
N PHE A 401 32.08 5.51 -1.49
CA PHE A 401 33.05 5.83 -0.45
C PHE A 401 34.33 6.46 -1.01
N LYS A 402 34.80 6.04 -2.18
CA LYS A 402 35.94 6.69 -2.86
C LYS A 402 35.62 8.12 -3.26
N GLU A 403 34.42 8.37 -3.79
CA GLU A 403 33.98 9.74 -4.14
C GLU A 403 33.83 10.62 -2.89
N GLU A 404 33.35 10.07 -1.77
CA GLU A 404 33.32 10.78 -0.49
C GLU A 404 34.73 11.16 0.00
N GLU A 405 35.69 10.23 -0.05
CA GLU A 405 37.08 10.50 0.32
C GLU A 405 37.77 11.48 -0.63
N HIS A 406 37.44 11.43 -1.92
CA HIS A 406 37.90 12.40 -2.90
C HIS A 406 37.37 13.79 -2.58
N MET A 407 36.07 13.95 -2.32
CA MET A 407 35.46 15.21 -1.88
C MET A 407 36.09 15.73 -0.59
N ARG A 408 36.41 14.86 0.36
CA ARG A 408 37.08 15.23 1.62
C ARG A 408 38.48 15.78 1.40
N THR A 409 39.21 15.27 0.40
CA THR A 409 40.61 15.63 0.12
C THR A 409 40.75 16.75 -0.91
N HIS A 410 39.78 16.89 -1.81
CA HIS A 410 39.76 17.84 -2.93
C HIS A 410 38.37 18.50 -3.01
N PRO A 411 38.00 19.35 -2.03
CA PRO A 411 36.64 19.88 -1.92
C PRO A 411 36.23 20.81 -3.07
N ASP A 412 37.20 21.43 -3.76
CA ASP A 412 36.94 22.33 -4.88
C ASP A 412 36.62 21.59 -6.20
N ASP A 413 36.97 20.30 -6.29
CA ASP A 413 36.80 19.46 -7.49
C ASP A 413 35.55 18.57 -7.44
N ALA A 414 34.93 18.44 -6.27
CA ALA A 414 33.86 17.48 -6.03
C ALA A 414 32.47 18.14 -5.93
N ASP A 415 31.48 17.57 -6.63
CA ASP A 415 30.08 17.96 -6.47
C ASP A 415 29.45 17.24 -5.28
N GLU A 416 29.30 17.96 -4.16
CA GLU A 416 28.60 17.49 -2.96
C GLU A 416 27.21 16.90 -3.27
N GLY A 417 26.53 17.47 -4.27
CA GLY A 417 25.23 17.00 -4.72
C GLY A 417 25.28 15.59 -5.32
N THR A 418 26.30 15.30 -6.13
CA THR A 418 26.50 13.98 -6.73
C THR A 418 26.89 12.94 -5.68
N VAL A 419 27.77 13.28 -4.74
CA VAL A 419 28.13 12.39 -3.61
C VAL A 419 26.89 12.03 -2.78
N ALA A 420 26.03 13.01 -2.51
CA ALA A 420 24.76 12.77 -1.80
C ALA A 420 23.81 11.88 -2.60
N GLU A 421 23.70 12.05 -3.92
CA GLU A 421 22.85 11.22 -4.78
C GLU A 421 23.34 9.78 -4.90
N ASP A 422 24.66 9.58 -5.04
CA ASP A 422 25.28 8.25 -5.06
C ASP A 422 25.02 7.49 -3.76
N ASN A 423 25.21 8.15 -2.61
CA ASN A 423 24.93 7.56 -1.30
C ASN A 423 23.43 7.30 -1.07
N ALA A 424 22.57 8.20 -1.51
CA ALA A 424 21.11 8.02 -1.45
C ALA A 424 20.64 6.81 -2.28
N ARG A 425 21.20 6.62 -3.48
CA ARG A 425 20.94 5.44 -4.31
C ARG A 425 21.44 4.16 -3.65
N LEU A 426 22.65 4.19 -3.09
CA LEU A 426 23.21 3.06 -2.35
C LEU A 426 22.31 2.64 -1.18
N VAL A 427 21.86 3.60 -0.37
CA VAL A 427 20.93 3.35 0.76
C VAL A 427 19.66 2.69 0.27
N ARG A 428 18.99 3.26 -0.74
CA ARG A 428 17.77 2.69 -1.32
C ARG A 428 17.96 1.22 -1.71
N ASP A 429 19.03 0.94 -2.44
CA ASP A 429 19.27 -0.39 -3.01
C ASP A 429 19.67 -1.42 -1.95
N VAL A 430 20.42 -0.99 -0.92
CA VAL A 430 20.70 -1.79 0.27
C VAL A 430 19.41 -2.12 1.03
N TYR A 431 18.53 -1.14 1.25
CA TYR A 431 17.24 -1.35 1.92
C TYR A 431 16.22 -2.13 1.09
N ALA A 432 16.40 -2.21 -0.23
CA ALA A 432 15.61 -3.10 -1.09
C ALA A 432 16.07 -4.56 -0.97
N TYR A 433 17.39 -4.80 -0.88
CA TYR A 433 17.99 -6.13 -0.93
C TYR A 433 18.17 -6.79 0.45
N PHE A 434 18.67 -6.06 1.46
CA PHE A 434 19.05 -6.63 2.76
C PHE A 434 17.89 -7.30 3.49
N PRO A 435 16.65 -6.76 3.51
CA PRO A 435 15.52 -7.46 4.11
C PRO A 435 15.25 -8.84 3.48
N LEU A 436 15.44 -8.96 2.16
CA LEU A 436 15.28 -10.22 1.44
C LEU A 436 16.40 -11.20 1.80
N LEU A 437 17.65 -10.72 1.75
CA LEU A 437 18.82 -11.52 2.09
C LEU A 437 18.76 -12.02 3.54
N MET A 438 18.41 -11.14 4.49
CA MET A 438 18.25 -11.50 5.91
C MET A 438 17.22 -12.61 6.06
N LYS A 439 16.03 -12.42 5.49
CA LYS A 439 14.96 -13.42 5.61
C LYS A 439 15.34 -14.76 4.97
N TYR A 440 15.97 -14.74 3.81
CA TYR A 440 16.45 -15.97 3.15
C TYR A 440 17.54 -16.65 3.97
N THR A 441 18.54 -15.89 4.42
CA THR A 441 19.64 -16.40 5.25
C THR A 441 19.11 -17.02 6.54
N ASP A 442 18.14 -16.40 7.21
CA ASP A 442 17.55 -16.92 8.44
C ASP A 442 16.87 -18.28 8.23
N LEU A 443 16.20 -18.47 7.09
CA LEU A 443 15.54 -19.73 6.74
C LEU A 443 16.56 -20.84 6.40
N HIS A 444 17.68 -20.50 5.76
CA HIS A 444 18.67 -21.46 5.27
C HIS A 444 19.92 -21.58 6.16
N ARG A 445 20.00 -20.81 7.26
CA ARG A 445 21.18 -20.72 8.15
C ARG A 445 21.74 -22.08 8.56
N ALA A 446 20.88 -22.99 9.00
CA ALA A 446 21.31 -24.30 9.47
C ALA A 446 21.92 -25.16 8.35
N GLN A 447 21.41 -25.04 7.13
CA GLN A 447 21.93 -25.73 5.96
C GLN A 447 23.27 -25.12 5.53
N TRP A 448 23.35 -23.79 5.44
CA TRP A 448 24.57 -23.07 5.06
C TRP A 448 25.74 -23.34 6.00
N LEU A 449 25.48 -23.47 7.31
CA LEU A 449 26.52 -23.82 8.28
C LEU A 449 27.00 -25.28 8.19
N LYS A 450 26.13 -26.19 7.73
CA LYS A 450 26.49 -27.61 7.55
C LYS A 450 27.19 -27.87 6.22
N SER A 451 26.85 -27.09 5.20
CA SER A 451 27.36 -27.24 3.83
C SER A 451 27.69 -25.86 3.27
N PRO A 452 28.79 -25.24 3.72
CA PRO A 452 29.22 -23.95 3.19
C PRO A 452 29.63 -24.10 1.73
N SER A 453 29.45 -23.02 0.97
CA SER A 453 29.84 -22.93 -0.44
C SER A 453 30.54 -21.60 -0.68
N TRP A 454 31.33 -21.54 -1.76
CA TRP A 454 32.03 -20.30 -2.12
C TRP A 454 31.04 -19.16 -2.41
N GLU A 455 29.82 -19.47 -2.89
CA GLU A 455 28.78 -18.47 -3.10
C GLU A 455 28.28 -17.86 -1.78
N ILE A 456 28.06 -18.70 -0.76
CA ILE A 456 27.58 -18.26 0.55
C ILE A 456 28.67 -17.44 1.26
N ASP A 457 29.93 -17.89 1.19
CA ASP A 457 31.07 -17.13 1.70
C ASP A 457 31.21 -15.78 0.97
N GLY A 458 31.05 -15.79 -0.36
CA GLY A 458 31.03 -14.57 -1.17
C GLY A 458 29.94 -13.59 -0.75
N ILE A 459 28.73 -14.07 -0.43
CA ILE A 459 27.65 -13.20 0.09
C ILE A 459 28.09 -12.56 1.40
N TYR A 460 28.61 -13.36 2.34
CA TYR A 460 29.08 -12.87 3.63
C TYR A 460 30.18 -11.80 3.48
N GLU A 461 31.20 -12.07 2.65
CA GLU A 461 32.29 -11.13 2.40
C GLU A 461 31.81 -9.81 1.80
N ASN A 462 30.94 -9.87 0.77
CA ASN A 462 30.40 -8.67 0.14
C ASN A 462 29.59 -7.83 1.15
N VAL A 463 28.74 -8.47 1.94
CA VAL A 463 27.94 -7.79 2.98
C VAL A 463 28.84 -7.19 4.06
N ALA A 464 29.86 -7.92 4.53
CA ALA A 464 30.79 -7.43 5.54
C ALA A 464 31.54 -6.16 5.08
N VAL A 465 31.94 -6.10 3.81
CA VAL A 465 32.56 -4.90 3.24
C VAL A 465 31.59 -3.72 3.19
N ILE A 466 30.33 -3.95 2.78
CA ILE A 466 29.31 -2.89 2.78
C ILE A 466 29.09 -2.34 4.20
N PHE A 467 28.97 -3.21 5.22
CA PHE A 467 28.84 -2.79 6.62
C PHE A 467 30.07 -2.04 7.13
N LYS A 468 31.28 -2.47 6.75
CA LYS A 468 32.51 -1.75 7.07
C LYS A 468 32.47 -0.33 6.48
N ILE A 469 32.13 -0.19 5.21
CA ILE A 469 32.01 1.11 4.55
C ILE A 469 30.94 1.98 5.23
N TRP A 470 29.76 1.42 5.48
CA TRP A 470 28.68 2.10 6.21
C TRP A 470 29.15 2.63 7.57
N SER A 471 29.93 1.84 8.32
CA SER A 471 30.45 2.26 9.62
C SER A 471 31.41 3.46 9.55
N LEU A 472 32.14 3.61 8.44
CA LEU A 472 33.15 4.66 8.23
C LEU A 472 32.58 5.91 7.53
N SER A 473 31.72 5.72 6.53
CA SER A 473 31.14 6.76 5.68
C SER A 473 30.15 7.64 6.44
N GLN A 474 30.37 8.96 6.42
CA GLN A 474 29.44 9.91 7.03
C GLN A 474 28.24 10.18 6.11
N HIS A 475 28.44 10.14 4.79
CA HIS A 475 27.38 10.36 3.82
C HIS A 475 26.40 9.18 3.77
N PHE A 476 26.89 7.94 3.85
CA PHE A 476 26.03 6.77 3.89
C PHE A 476 25.13 6.79 5.14
N LYS A 477 25.71 6.97 6.34
CA LYS A 477 24.92 7.10 7.58
C LYS A 477 23.93 8.26 7.54
N ARG A 478 24.31 9.40 6.95
CA ARG A 478 23.40 10.55 6.80
C ARG A 478 22.23 10.21 5.89
N GLU A 479 22.48 9.65 4.71
CA GLU A 479 21.40 9.32 3.77
C GLU A 479 20.52 8.17 4.28
N GLU A 480 21.06 7.25 5.07
CA GLU A 480 20.25 6.25 5.78
C GLU A 480 19.26 6.91 6.74
N LEU A 481 19.70 7.86 7.56
CA LEU A 481 18.80 8.62 8.44
C LEU A 481 17.75 9.40 7.63
N ASN A 482 18.10 9.91 6.45
CA ASN A 482 17.14 10.58 5.55
C ASN A 482 16.09 9.60 5.03
N TYR A 483 16.53 8.39 4.68
CA TYR A 483 15.69 7.34 4.14
C TYR A 483 14.72 6.82 5.22
N MET A 484 15.22 6.51 6.42
CA MET A 484 14.41 6.03 7.54
C MET A 484 13.35 7.04 8.00
N ALA A 485 13.70 8.32 8.08
CA ALA A 485 12.74 9.37 8.44
C ALA A 485 11.53 9.44 7.48
N GLN A 486 11.70 9.07 6.21
CA GLN A 486 10.63 9.08 5.22
C GLN A 486 9.91 7.73 5.12
N PHE A 487 10.65 6.63 5.31
CA PHE A 487 10.10 5.28 5.31
C PHE A 487 9.04 5.10 6.42
N ASP A 488 9.26 5.69 7.60
CA ASP A 488 8.30 5.67 8.70
C ASP A 488 7.02 6.49 8.40
N GLU A 489 7.14 7.57 7.63
CA GLU A 489 6.00 8.37 7.17
C GLU A 489 5.17 7.60 6.10
N GLU A 490 5.82 6.90 5.17
CA GLU A 490 5.14 6.05 4.19
C GLU A 490 4.38 4.88 4.86
N GLN A 491 4.99 4.19 5.84
CA GLN A 491 4.32 3.13 6.61
C GLN A 491 3.09 3.63 7.39
N SER A 492 3.12 4.88 7.84
CA SER A 492 2.01 5.51 8.55
C SER A 492 0.85 5.92 7.65
N GLY A 493 0.89 5.57 6.35
CA GLY A 493 -0.13 5.92 5.37
C GLY A 493 -0.15 7.39 5.00
N THR A 494 0.93 8.14 5.29
CA THR A 494 1.02 9.57 4.98
C THR A 494 1.81 9.88 3.71
N GLY A 495 2.26 8.85 2.98
CA GLY A 495 3.31 8.93 1.96
C GLY A 495 2.93 9.68 0.68
N GLY A 496 3.75 10.67 0.33
CA GLY A 496 4.00 11.08 -1.05
C GLY A 496 5.28 10.42 -1.56
N GLU A 497 5.76 10.82 -2.74
CA GLU A 497 6.98 10.26 -3.35
C GLU A 497 8.22 10.41 -2.44
N MET A 498 8.94 9.30 -2.19
CA MET A 498 10.15 9.27 -1.38
C MET A 498 11.24 10.18 -1.98
N LYS A 499 11.68 11.19 -1.22
CA LYS A 499 12.67 12.18 -1.66
C LYS A 499 14.03 11.80 -1.14
N THR A 500 14.98 11.51 -2.02
CA THR A 500 16.34 11.11 -1.63
C THR A 500 17.38 12.13 -2.10
N GLY A 501 18.59 12.10 -1.55
CA GLY A 501 19.70 12.96 -1.99
C GLY A 501 19.36 14.46 -1.96
N LYS A 502 19.56 15.15 -3.10
CA LYS A 502 19.32 16.60 -3.23
C LYS A 502 17.91 17.02 -2.81
N ALA A 503 16.89 16.22 -3.11
CA ALA A 503 15.50 16.51 -2.75
C ALA A 503 15.27 16.49 -1.22
N ALA A 504 15.89 15.53 -0.52
CA ALA A 504 15.85 15.46 0.94
C ALA A 504 16.56 16.67 1.57
N ILE A 505 17.70 17.08 1.02
CA ILE A 505 18.46 18.26 1.46
C ILE A 505 17.62 19.53 1.30
N ALA A 506 16.96 19.71 0.16
CA ALA A 506 16.09 20.85 -0.11
C ALA A 506 14.92 20.93 0.89
N GLU A 507 14.27 19.79 1.18
CA GLU A 507 13.19 19.75 2.15
C GLU A 507 13.65 20.10 3.57
N ARG A 508 14.81 19.63 4.00
CA ARG A 508 15.38 20.01 5.30
C ARG A 508 15.70 21.49 5.37
N LYS A 509 16.30 22.06 4.32
CA LYS A 509 16.56 23.51 4.24
C LYS A 509 15.24 24.30 4.33
N LYS A 510 14.17 23.80 3.71
CA LYS A 510 12.83 24.37 3.82
C LYS A 510 12.27 24.28 5.25
N LYS A 511 12.25 23.09 5.87
CA LYS A 511 11.77 22.89 7.26
C LYS A 511 12.54 23.75 8.29
N ARG A 512 13.85 23.93 8.09
CA ARG A 512 14.68 24.85 8.90
C ARG A 512 14.28 26.32 8.72
N ARG A 513 14.03 26.76 7.48
CA ARG A 513 13.52 28.12 7.19
C ARG A 513 12.14 28.37 7.79
N GLU A 514 11.32 27.33 7.88
CA GLU A 514 9.96 27.37 8.44
C GLU A 514 9.93 27.21 9.98
N GLY A 515 11.09 27.11 10.65
CA GLY A 515 11.17 26.99 12.11
C GLY A 515 10.66 25.67 12.69
N GLN A 516 10.47 24.64 11.85
CA GLN A 516 9.90 23.34 12.24
C GLN A 516 10.95 22.36 12.79
N VAL A 517 12.23 22.75 12.88
CA VAL A 517 13.31 21.89 13.40
C VAL A 517 14.14 22.71 14.40
N GLY A 518 13.99 22.40 15.69
CA GLY A 518 14.94 22.86 16.72
C GLY A 518 16.29 22.16 16.58
N PRO A 519 17.37 22.67 17.20
CA PRO A 519 18.68 22.03 17.12
C PRO A 519 18.58 20.60 17.67
N ILE A 520 18.95 19.62 16.83
CA ILE A 520 19.07 18.23 17.23
C ILE A 520 20.18 18.18 18.28
N ARG A 521 19.81 18.05 19.56
CA ARG A 521 20.74 17.56 20.57
C ARG A 521 21.00 16.11 20.24
N VAL A 522 22.21 15.84 19.79
CA VAL A 522 22.75 14.48 19.72
C VAL A 522 22.89 14.01 21.16
N GLU A 523 21.88 13.31 21.69
CA GLU A 523 22.09 12.50 22.88
C GLU A 523 22.78 11.22 22.41
N ILE A 524 24.07 11.14 22.75
CA ILE A 524 24.86 9.92 22.67
C ILE A 524 24.39 9.05 23.84
N THR A 525 23.70 7.96 23.54
CA THR A 525 23.58 6.79 24.44
C THR A 525 23.93 5.55 23.66
#